data_AF-A0A256BAH9-F1
#
_entry.id   AF-A0A256BAH9-F1
#
_cell.length_a   1.000
_cell.length_b   1.000
_cell.length_c   1.000
_cell.angle_alpha   90.00
_cell.angle_beta   90.00
_cell.angle_gamma   90.00
#
_symmetry.space_group_name_H-M   'P 1'
#
loop_
_entity.id
_entity.type
_entity.pdbx_description
1 polymer ?
#
loop_
_entity_poly.entity_id
_entity_poly.type
_entity_poly.pdbx_seq_one_letter_code
_entity_poly.pdbx_strand_id
1 'polypeptide(L)'
;MFYHALQREGSNHEKIEVRRKAASTLELIGADAWAATPQLILALEDPDPEGDVRWYATIAIGKIGLLAKEAIPSLIKRLRDEKYGVRAYAAWSLGQMRLEAQSSIPSILENLFDEKSENIFLARLEALEAIGYDITTININFTDGTVSRNAKEHITIQREEERKSLESKKMGGGIVIPWRRTLSANTPPQI
;
A
#
# COMPACT_ATOMS: atom_id res chain seq x y z
N MET A 1 27.14 -43.38 -12.29
CA MET A 1 26.37 -42.19 -12.71
C MET A 1 24.91 -42.27 -12.26
N PHE A 2 24.60 -42.42 -10.97
CA PHE A 2 23.20 -42.43 -10.50
C PHE A 2 22.96 -41.86 -9.08
N TYR A 3 23.98 -41.33 -8.40
CA TYR A 3 23.85 -40.83 -7.02
C TYR A 3 23.94 -39.31 -6.84
N HIS A 4 24.20 -38.53 -7.90
CA HIS A 4 24.31 -37.07 -7.81
C HIS A 4 23.04 -36.27 -8.18
N ALA A 5 21.93 -36.94 -8.52
CA ALA A 5 20.72 -36.25 -8.99
C ALA A 5 19.63 -36.03 -7.92
N LEU A 6 19.77 -36.61 -6.71
CA LEU A 6 18.76 -36.52 -5.64
C LEU A 6 19.06 -35.44 -4.58
N GLN A 7 20.18 -34.72 -4.72
CA GLN A 7 20.58 -33.61 -3.83
C GLN A 7 20.47 -32.22 -4.49
N ARG A 8 19.73 -32.08 -5.59
CA ARG A 8 19.21 -30.75 -5.96
C ARG A 8 18.10 -30.43 -4.96
N GLU A 9 18.51 -29.86 -3.82
CA GLU A 9 17.75 -28.96 -2.98
C GLU A 9 16.49 -28.48 -3.70
N GLY A 10 15.30 -28.72 -3.13
CA GLY A 10 14.01 -28.34 -3.72
C GLY A 10 14.15 -27.01 -4.44
N SER A 11 13.82 -27.02 -5.73
CA SER A 11 14.20 -25.94 -6.66
C SER A 11 13.89 -24.58 -6.04
N ASN A 12 14.70 -23.56 -6.30
CA ASN A 12 14.49 -22.23 -5.68
C ASN A 12 13.03 -21.75 -5.81
N HIS A 13 12.38 -22.14 -6.92
CA HIS A 13 10.95 -21.97 -7.15
C HIS A 13 10.05 -22.68 -6.13
N GLU A 14 10.28 -23.95 -5.81
CA GLU A 14 9.54 -24.69 -4.79
C GLU A 14 9.68 -24.07 -3.40
N LYS A 15 10.89 -23.60 -3.06
CA LYS A 15 11.13 -22.85 -1.82
C LYS A 15 10.41 -21.49 -1.82
N ILE A 16 10.30 -20.81 -2.97
CA ILE A 16 9.54 -19.56 -3.10
C ILE A 16 8.05 -19.80 -2.91
N GLU A 17 7.49 -20.83 -3.55
CA GLU A 17 6.07 -21.17 -3.44
C GLU A 17 5.64 -21.48 -2.00
N VAL A 18 6.48 -22.20 -1.24
CA VAL A 18 6.23 -22.43 0.19
C VAL A 18 6.18 -21.12 0.97
N ARG A 19 7.09 -20.18 0.71
CA ARG A 19 7.11 -18.87 1.39
C ARG A 19 5.91 -18.01 1.00
N ARG A 20 5.53 -17.99 -0.28
CA ARG A 20 4.32 -17.31 -0.76
C ARG A 20 3.08 -17.85 -0.07
N LYS A 21 2.94 -19.17 0.00
CA LYS A 21 1.81 -19.82 0.66
C LYS A 21 1.77 -19.50 2.14
N ALA A 22 2.90 -19.57 2.83
CA ALA A 22 2.99 -19.23 4.25
C ALA A 22 2.57 -17.78 4.51
N ALA A 23 3.10 -16.82 3.75
CA ALA A 23 2.75 -15.40 3.88
C ALA A 23 1.26 -15.15 3.57
N SER A 24 0.74 -15.76 2.51
CA SER A 24 -0.69 -15.69 2.15
C SER A 24 -1.59 -16.29 3.25
N THR A 25 -1.20 -17.41 3.86
CA THR A 25 -1.97 -17.98 4.98
C THR A 25 -1.99 -17.05 6.19
N LEU A 26 -0.86 -16.42 6.54
CA LEU A 26 -0.82 -15.43 7.62
C LEU A 26 -1.68 -14.20 7.31
N GLU A 27 -1.68 -13.76 6.05
CA GLU A 27 -2.56 -12.69 5.56
C GLU A 27 -4.05 -13.05 5.69
N LEU A 28 -4.42 -14.30 5.43
CA LEU A 28 -5.80 -14.79 5.61
C LEU A 28 -6.20 -14.93 7.08
N ILE A 29 -5.27 -15.31 7.96
CA ILE A 29 -5.51 -15.37 9.42
C ILE A 29 -5.79 -13.95 9.95
N GLY A 30 -5.11 -12.93 9.43
CA GLY A 30 -5.35 -11.54 9.81
C GLY A 30 -4.82 -11.21 11.21
N ALA A 31 -5.64 -10.56 12.05
CA ALA A 31 -5.19 -10.03 13.34
C ALA A 31 -4.62 -11.10 14.30
N ASP A 32 -5.14 -12.33 14.23
CA ASP A 32 -4.68 -13.45 15.06
C ASP A 32 -3.27 -13.94 14.70
N ALA A 33 -2.70 -13.49 13.58
CA ALA A 33 -1.34 -13.80 13.17
C ALA A 33 -0.27 -12.95 13.87
N TRP A 34 -0.62 -12.14 14.88
CA TRP A 34 0.30 -11.22 15.56
C TRP A 34 1.57 -11.90 16.11
N ALA A 35 1.49 -13.18 16.51
CA ALA A 35 2.64 -13.94 17.00
C ALA A 35 3.72 -14.16 15.90
N ALA A 36 3.34 -14.06 14.63
CA ALA A 36 4.22 -14.18 13.48
C ALA A 36 4.80 -12.84 13.00
N THR A 37 4.57 -11.72 13.73
CA THR A 37 5.09 -10.39 13.39
C THR A 37 6.60 -10.41 13.07
N PRO A 38 7.48 -11.04 13.86
CA PRO A 38 8.92 -11.07 13.53
C PRO A 38 9.22 -11.73 12.18
N GLN A 39 8.53 -12.82 11.85
CA GLN A 39 8.69 -13.54 10.58
C GLN A 39 8.12 -12.75 9.41
N LEU A 40 7.01 -12.04 9.62
CA LEU A 40 6.45 -11.14 8.63
C LEU A 40 7.39 -9.96 8.33
N ILE A 41 8.07 -9.41 9.34
CA ILE A 41 9.08 -8.37 9.16
C ILE A 41 10.25 -8.88 8.29
N LEU A 42 10.69 -10.12 8.49
CA LEU A 42 11.71 -10.74 7.62
C LEU A 42 11.17 -10.95 6.19
N ALA A 43 9.91 -11.37 6.06
CA ALA A 43 9.27 -11.58 4.75
C ALA A 43 9.08 -10.27 3.96
N LEU A 44 9.10 -9.10 4.61
CA LEU A 44 9.14 -7.82 3.90
C LEU A 44 10.43 -7.64 3.08
N GLU A 45 11.53 -8.33 3.39
CA GLU A 45 12.80 -8.27 2.65
C GLU A 45 13.01 -9.50 1.76
N ASP A 46 11.96 -10.30 1.50
CA ASP A 46 12.10 -11.55 0.76
C ASP A 46 12.56 -11.32 -0.69
N PRO A 47 13.52 -12.11 -1.19
CA PRO A 47 14.09 -11.98 -2.53
C PRO A 47 13.20 -12.57 -3.64
N ASP A 48 11.96 -12.98 -3.35
CA ASP A 48 10.98 -13.39 -4.35
C ASP A 48 10.92 -12.36 -5.50
N PRO A 49 11.29 -12.76 -6.74
CA PRO A 49 11.37 -11.84 -7.88
C PRO A 49 10.00 -11.29 -8.28
N GLU A 50 8.91 -11.99 -8.00
CA GLU A 50 7.56 -11.46 -8.26
C GLU A 50 7.08 -10.55 -7.14
N GLY A 51 7.76 -10.53 -5.99
CA GLY A 51 7.41 -9.72 -4.83
C GLY A 51 6.13 -10.16 -4.12
N ASP A 52 5.63 -11.37 -4.36
CA ASP A 52 4.40 -11.88 -3.73
C ASP A 52 4.58 -12.12 -2.24
N VAL A 53 5.74 -12.66 -1.83
CA VAL A 53 6.04 -12.81 -0.40
C VAL A 53 5.98 -11.46 0.31
N ARG A 54 6.63 -10.43 -0.25
CA ARG A 54 6.60 -9.06 0.31
C ARG A 54 5.19 -8.49 0.31
N TRP A 55 4.40 -8.76 -0.73
CA TRP A 55 3.04 -8.28 -0.87
C TRP A 55 2.11 -8.86 0.21
N TYR A 56 2.06 -10.19 0.36
CA TYR A 56 1.27 -10.83 1.40
C TYR A 56 1.73 -10.43 2.80
N ALA A 57 3.05 -10.36 3.04
CA ALA A 57 3.58 -9.94 4.33
C ALA A 57 3.16 -8.52 4.70
N THR A 58 3.18 -7.60 3.74
CA THR A 58 2.74 -6.21 3.93
C THR A 58 1.26 -6.17 4.34
N ILE A 59 0.38 -6.87 3.62
CA ILE A 59 -1.05 -6.92 3.95
C ILE A 59 -1.28 -7.54 5.33
N ALA A 60 -0.61 -8.66 5.64
CA ALA A 60 -0.74 -9.34 6.92
C ALA A 60 -0.38 -8.41 8.09
N ILE A 61 0.72 -7.68 7.98
CA ILE A 61 1.15 -6.70 8.98
C ILE A 61 0.09 -5.61 9.16
N GLY A 62 -0.46 -5.06 8.08
CA GLY A 62 -1.54 -4.07 8.18
C GLY A 62 -2.81 -4.62 8.83
N LYS A 63 -3.18 -5.88 8.55
CA LYS A 63 -4.31 -6.56 9.21
C LYS A 63 -4.08 -6.82 10.70
N ILE A 64 -2.84 -7.09 11.09
CA ILE A 64 -2.44 -7.18 12.51
C ILE A 64 -2.52 -5.80 13.19
N GLY A 65 -2.21 -4.74 12.45
CA GLY A 65 -2.36 -3.36 12.90
C GLY A 65 -1.36 -2.98 14.00
N LEU A 66 -1.85 -2.36 15.08
CA LEU A 66 -1.01 -1.83 16.17
C LEU A 66 -0.11 -2.87 16.84
N LEU A 67 -0.51 -4.14 16.87
CA LEU A 67 0.30 -5.23 17.43
C LEU A 67 1.57 -5.50 16.62
N ALA A 68 1.64 -5.03 15.37
CA ALA A 68 2.80 -5.17 14.50
C ALA A 68 3.63 -3.87 14.36
N LYS A 69 3.49 -2.90 15.28
CA LYS A 69 4.17 -1.59 15.16
C LYS A 69 5.70 -1.65 15.02
N GLU A 70 6.32 -2.74 15.46
CA GLU A 70 7.75 -2.99 15.25
C GLU A 70 8.12 -3.07 13.75
N ALA A 71 7.15 -3.31 12.87
CA ALA A 71 7.32 -3.34 11.43
C ALA A 71 7.37 -1.95 10.77
N ILE A 72 7.08 -0.86 11.49
CA ILE A 72 7.04 0.51 10.92
C ILE A 72 8.29 0.84 10.09
N PRO A 73 9.53 0.62 10.58
CA PRO A 73 10.72 0.94 9.79
C PRO A 73 10.83 0.14 8.49
N SER A 74 10.41 -1.13 8.51
CA SER A 74 10.42 -1.99 7.32
C SER A 74 9.31 -1.61 6.34
N LEU A 75 8.12 -1.25 6.83
CA LEU A 75 7.02 -0.73 6.00
C LEU A 75 7.39 0.59 5.32
N ILE A 76 8.11 1.49 6.00
CA ILE A 76 8.62 2.74 5.40
C ILE A 76 9.48 2.45 4.18
N LYS A 77 10.37 1.45 4.22
CA LYS A 77 11.18 1.04 3.05
C LYS A 77 10.31 0.56 1.89
N ARG A 78 9.24 -0.18 2.21
CA ARG A 78 8.32 -0.75 1.21
C ARG A 78 7.44 0.27 0.51
N LEU A 79 7.38 1.53 0.97
CA LEU A 79 6.76 2.64 0.23
C LEU A 79 7.39 2.87 -1.17
N ARG A 80 8.62 2.38 -1.38
CA ARG A 80 9.40 2.48 -2.62
C ARG A 80 9.65 1.13 -3.29
N ASP A 81 8.90 0.09 -2.92
CA ASP A 81 9.08 -1.24 -3.49
C ASP A 81 8.86 -1.27 -5.01
N GLU A 82 9.58 -2.14 -5.71
CA GLU A 82 9.45 -2.33 -7.16
C GLU A 82 8.01 -2.72 -7.55
N LYS A 83 7.38 -3.57 -6.73
CA LYS A 83 6.00 -4.02 -6.93
C LYS A 83 5.02 -2.95 -6.47
N TYR A 84 4.17 -2.49 -7.39
CA TYR A 84 3.18 -1.44 -7.09
C TYR A 84 2.22 -1.83 -5.95
N GLY A 85 1.80 -3.11 -5.90
CA GLY A 85 0.93 -3.61 -4.84
C GLY A 85 1.58 -3.46 -3.46
N VAL A 86 2.87 -3.75 -3.35
CA VAL A 86 3.62 -3.60 -2.09
C VAL A 86 3.65 -2.13 -1.66
N ARG A 87 3.89 -1.18 -2.58
CA ARG A 87 3.85 0.25 -2.26
C ARG A 87 2.49 0.72 -1.74
N ALA A 88 1.41 0.28 -2.38
CA ALA A 88 0.04 0.61 -1.99
C ALA A 88 -0.27 0.10 -0.58
N TYR A 89 0.00 -1.19 -0.34
CA TYR A 89 -0.31 -1.82 0.94
C TYR A 89 0.64 -1.39 2.05
N ALA A 90 1.86 -0.93 1.74
CA ALA A 90 2.75 -0.36 2.75
C ALA A 90 2.15 0.91 3.35
N ALA A 91 1.65 1.82 2.51
CA ALA A 91 0.96 3.02 2.97
C ALA A 91 -0.30 2.67 3.77
N TRP A 92 -1.15 1.78 3.25
CA TRP A 92 -2.35 1.33 3.96
C TRP A 92 -2.02 0.73 5.34
N SER A 93 -0.98 -0.12 5.41
CA SER A 93 -0.56 -0.78 6.66
C SER A 93 -0.03 0.21 7.70
N LEU A 94 0.73 1.22 7.27
CA LEU A 94 1.14 2.33 8.14
C LEU A 94 -0.08 3.09 8.66
N GLY A 95 -1.10 3.31 7.83
CA GLY A 95 -2.38 3.89 8.25
C GLY A 95 -3.09 3.07 9.34
N GLN A 96 -3.02 1.74 9.28
CA GLN A 96 -3.60 0.86 10.32
C GLN A 96 -2.88 0.98 11.68
N MET A 97 -1.63 1.47 11.69
CA MET A 97 -0.87 1.74 12.91
C MET A 97 -1.16 3.12 13.50
N ARG A 98 -1.95 3.95 12.82
CA ARG A 98 -2.42 5.26 13.29
C ARG A 98 -1.26 6.13 13.81
N LEU A 99 -1.43 6.76 14.96
CA LEU A 99 -0.47 7.70 15.54
C LEU A 99 0.90 7.07 15.81
N GLU A 100 1.01 5.75 15.99
CA GLU A 100 2.32 5.09 16.18
C GLU A 100 3.20 5.22 14.93
N ALA A 101 2.61 5.36 13.74
CA ALA A 101 3.33 5.49 12.48
C ALA A 101 3.61 6.94 12.06
N GLN A 102 3.52 7.93 12.96
CA GLN A 102 3.81 9.34 12.65
C GLN A 102 5.20 9.58 12.06
N SER A 103 6.19 8.77 12.45
CA SER A 103 7.54 8.83 11.86
C SER A 103 7.57 8.52 10.35
N SER A 104 6.51 7.93 9.78
CA SER A 104 6.41 7.64 8.35
C SER A 104 5.90 8.82 7.51
N ILE A 105 5.39 9.89 8.13
CA ILE A 105 4.82 11.05 7.42
C ILE A 105 5.77 11.60 6.35
N PRO A 106 7.06 11.89 6.64
CA PRO A 106 7.97 12.43 5.62
C PRO A 106 8.13 11.49 4.41
N SER A 107 8.23 10.19 4.66
CA SER A 107 8.39 9.19 3.60
C SER A 107 7.13 9.01 2.76
N ILE A 108 5.94 9.09 3.38
CA ILE A 108 4.67 9.06 2.64
C ILE A 108 4.52 10.32 1.79
N LEU A 109 4.89 11.50 2.30
CA LEU A 109 4.84 12.76 1.54
C LEU A 109 5.82 12.78 0.36
N GLU A 110 7.05 12.33 0.55
CA GLU A 110 8.05 12.24 -0.52
C GLU A 110 7.62 11.27 -1.62
N ASN A 111 6.89 10.22 -1.23
CA ASN A 111 6.33 9.25 -2.14
C ASN A 111 4.82 9.49 -2.27
N LEU A 112 4.29 10.72 -2.25
CA LEU A 112 2.84 10.87 -2.25
C LEU A 112 2.23 10.40 -3.58
N PHE A 113 2.89 10.75 -4.68
CA PHE A 113 2.47 10.38 -6.03
C PHE A 113 3.13 9.09 -6.50
N ASP A 114 2.40 8.33 -7.29
CA ASP A 114 2.92 7.16 -7.98
C ASP A 114 2.52 7.25 -9.44
N GLU A 115 3.50 7.34 -10.34
CA GLU A 115 3.27 7.43 -11.77
C GLU A 115 2.48 6.23 -12.31
N LYS A 116 2.57 5.07 -11.64
CA LYS A 116 1.96 3.83 -12.11
C LYS A 116 0.52 3.64 -11.62
N SER A 117 0.06 4.36 -10.60
CA SER A 117 -1.28 4.15 -10.06
C SER A 117 -1.81 5.29 -9.17
N GLU A 118 -2.92 5.86 -9.60
CA GLU A 118 -3.72 6.83 -8.82
C GLU A 118 -4.29 6.22 -7.52
N ASN A 119 -4.57 4.92 -7.49
CA ASN A 119 -5.07 4.25 -6.28
C ASN A 119 -4.07 4.34 -5.12
N ILE A 120 -2.77 4.42 -5.42
CA ILE A 120 -1.71 4.56 -4.42
C ILE A 120 -1.76 5.96 -3.79
N PHE A 121 -2.05 6.99 -4.58
CA PHE A 121 -2.17 8.35 -4.10
C PHE A 121 -3.24 8.47 -3.01
N LEU A 122 -4.41 7.87 -3.23
CA LEU A 122 -5.50 7.87 -2.25
C LEU A 122 -5.15 7.08 -1.00
N ALA A 123 -4.61 5.87 -1.16
CA ALA A 123 -4.19 5.05 -0.02
C ALA A 123 -3.17 5.78 0.87
N ARG A 124 -2.27 6.58 0.26
CA ARG A 124 -1.29 7.41 0.98
C ARG A 124 -1.93 8.61 1.68
N LEU A 125 -2.89 9.29 1.06
CA LEU A 125 -3.63 10.36 1.73
C LEU A 125 -4.47 9.84 2.91
N GLU A 126 -5.16 8.71 2.74
CA GLU A 126 -5.93 8.08 3.81
C GLU A 126 -5.01 7.62 4.95
N ALA A 127 -3.82 7.11 4.63
CA ALA A 127 -2.82 6.78 5.63
C ALA A 127 -2.35 8.03 6.39
N LEU A 128 -2.05 9.12 5.70
CA LEU A 128 -1.67 10.40 6.32
C LEU A 128 -2.76 10.89 7.29
N GLU A 129 -4.03 10.88 6.87
CA GLU A 129 -5.14 11.26 7.74
C GLU A 129 -5.24 10.34 8.98
N ALA A 130 -5.12 9.02 8.79
CA ALA A 130 -5.18 8.04 9.89
C ALA A 130 -4.02 8.18 10.89
N ILE A 131 -2.86 8.63 10.42
CA ILE A 131 -1.65 8.88 11.22
C ILE A 131 -1.68 10.29 11.87
N GLY A 132 -2.73 11.08 11.59
CA GLY A 132 -2.98 12.38 12.21
C GLY A 132 -2.31 13.55 11.49
N TYR A 133 -1.93 13.38 10.22
CA TYR A 133 -1.47 14.47 9.37
C TYR A 133 -2.65 15.23 8.77
N ASP A 134 -2.59 16.56 8.81
CA ASP A 134 -3.60 17.41 8.19
C ASP A 134 -3.42 17.49 6.67
N ILE A 135 -4.15 16.63 5.96
CA ILE A 135 -4.12 16.57 4.49
C ILE A 135 -4.72 17.81 3.80
N THR A 136 -5.41 18.71 4.52
CA THR A 136 -5.92 19.96 3.91
C THR A 136 -4.79 20.89 3.48
N THR A 137 -3.59 20.70 4.05
CA THR A 137 -2.36 21.40 3.66
C THR A 137 -1.81 20.99 2.29
N ILE A 138 -2.27 19.85 1.75
CA ILE A 138 -1.82 19.31 0.47
C ILE A 138 -2.73 19.86 -0.64
N ASN A 139 -2.14 20.64 -1.54
CA ASN A 139 -2.83 21.12 -2.74
C ASN A 139 -2.55 20.18 -3.93
N ILE A 140 -3.63 19.75 -4.57
CA ILE A 140 -3.60 18.90 -5.76
C ILE A 140 -3.86 19.77 -6.97
N ASN A 141 -2.88 19.86 -7.86
CA ASN A 141 -2.95 20.60 -9.10
C ASN A 141 -3.12 19.62 -10.26
N PHE A 142 -4.13 19.86 -11.08
CA PHE A 142 -4.30 19.08 -12.31
C PHE A 142 -3.47 19.72 -13.42
N THR A 143 -2.74 18.90 -14.16
CA THR A 143 -1.82 19.34 -15.23
C THR A 143 -2.52 20.05 -16.40
N ASP A 144 -3.84 19.95 -16.49
CA ASP A 144 -4.67 20.61 -17.49
C ASP A 144 -5.12 22.03 -17.08
N GLY A 145 -4.72 22.51 -15.90
CA GLY A 145 -5.01 23.86 -15.41
C GLY A 145 -6.47 24.11 -15.05
N THR A 146 -7.32 23.09 -15.00
CA THR A 146 -8.78 23.28 -14.85
C THR A 146 -9.24 23.47 -13.42
N VAL A 147 -8.58 22.84 -12.45
CA VAL A 147 -8.96 22.89 -11.02
C VAL A 147 -7.70 22.76 -10.16
N SER A 148 -7.61 23.53 -9.09
CA SER A 148 -6.73 23.23 -7.94
C SER A 148 -7.64 23.04 -6.74
N ARG A 149 -7.44 21.96 -5.99
CA ARG A 149 -8.24 21.66 -4.79
C ARG A 149 -7.36 21.04 -3.72
N ASN A 150 -7.76 21.14 -2.46
CA ASN A 150 -7.01 20.45 -1.40
C ASN A 150 -7.30 18.93 -1.42
N ALA A 151 -6.42 18.15 -0.81
CA ALA A 151 -6.52 16.70 -0.84
C ALA A 151 -7.80 16.15 -0.19
N LYS A 152 -8.34 16.85 0.82
CA LYS A 152 -9.59 16.46 1.46
C LYS A 152 -10.78 16.58 0.51
N GLU A 153 -10.89 17.71 -0.19
CA GLU A 153 -11.92 17.93 -1.22
C GLU A 153 -11.81 16.89 -2.34
N HIS A 154 -10.59 16.54 -2.75
CA HIS A 154 -10.37 15.51 -3.75
C HIS A 154 -10.93 14.15 -3.35
N ILE A 155 -10.62 13.68 -2.15
CA ILE A 155 -11.15 12.41 -1.62
C ILE A 155 -12.67 12.45 -1.53
N THR A 156 -13.25 13.56 -1.05
CA THR A 156 -14.71 13.69 -0.94
C THR A 156 -15.39 13.57 -2.31
N ILE A 157 -14.89 14.27 -3.31
CA ILE A 157 -15.43 14.22 -4.67
C ILE A 157 -15.34 12.80 -5.23
N GLN A 158 -14.20 12.14 -5.06
CA GLN A 158 -14.04 10.79 -5.56
C GLN A 158 -14.99 9.79 -4.89
N ARG A 159 -15.12 9.83 -3.55
CA ARG A 159 -16.06 8.96 -2.82
C ARG A 159 -17.50 9.17 -3.27
N GLU A 160 -17.88 10.42 -3.55
CA GLU A 160 -19.22 10.73 -4.06
C GLU A 160 -19.44 10.16 -5.47
N GLU A 161 -18.44 10.26 -6.34
CA GLU A 161 -18.49 9.72 -7.70
C GLU A 161 -18.53 8.20 -7.73
N GLU A 162 -17.74 7.54 -6.89
CA GLU A 162 -17.78 6.09 -6.71
C GLU A 162 -19.16 5.64 -6.23
N ARG A 163 -19.75 6.34 -5.25
CA ARG A 163 -21.12 6.09 -4.80
C ARG A 163 -22.13 6.21 -5.93
N LYS A 164 -22.09 7.31 -6.70
CA LYS A 164 -22.96 7.52 -7.88
C LYS A 164 -22.75 6.45 -8.95
N SER A 165 -21.51 6.03 -9.17
CA SER A 165 -21.14 4.94 -10.08
C SER A 165 -21.76 3.61 -9.65
N LEU A 166 -21.66 3.26 -8.36
CA LEU A 166 -22.30 2.07 -7.82
C LEU A 166 -23.83 2.13 -7.95
N GLU A 167 -24.44 3.28 -7.67
CA GLU A 167 -25.89 3.48 -7.82
C GLU A 167 -26.37 3.33 -9.27
N SER A 168 -25.64 3.89 -10.23
CA SER A 168 -25.96 3.75 -11.65
C SER A 168 -25.77 2.32 -12.16
N LYS A 169 -24.71 1.63 -11.73
CA LYS A 169 -24.50 0.21 -12.04
C LYS A 169 -25.64 -0.66 -11.51
N LYS A 170 -26.12 -0.38 -10.29
CA LYS A 170 -27.31 -1.05 -9.72
C LYS A 170 -28.57 -0.79 -10.56
N MET A 171 -28.64 0.36 -11.22
CA MET A 171 -29.74 0.75 -12.13
C MET A 171 -29.50 0.35 -13.59
N GLY A 172 -28.48 -0.46 -13.90
CA GLY A 172 -28.20 -0.96 -15.25
C GLY A 172 -27.48 0.02 -16.19
N GLY A 173 -26.97 1.14 -15.67
CA GLY A 173 -26.19 2.12 -16.42
C GLY A 173 -24.68 1.85 -16.43
N GLY A 174 -24.02 2.04 -17.58
CA GLY A 174 -22.57 2.07 -17.67
C GLY A 174 -22.03 3.48 -17.37
N ILE A 175 -21.15 3.61 -16.38
CA ILE A 175 -20.50 4.89 -16.04
C ILE A 175 -18.99 4.84 -16.34
N VAL A 176 -18.53 5.86 -17.08
CA VAL A 176 -17.13 6.20 -17.31
C VAL A 176 -16.76 7.33 -16.35
N ILE A 177 -15.74 7.13 -15.51
CA ILE A 177 -15.29 8.15 -14.54
C ILE A 177 -14.30 9.10 -15.26
N PRO A 178 -14.56 10.43 -15.34
CA PRO A 178 -13.82 11.34 -16.23
C PRO A 178 -12.38 11.71 -15.82
N TRP A 179 -11.97 11.44 -14.58
CA TRP A 179 -10.81 12.12 -13.98
C TRP A 179 -9.47 11.39 -14.12
N ARG A 180 -9.33 10.45 -15.06
CA ARG A 180 -8.01 9.88 -15.44
C ARG A 180 -7.11 10.95 -16.07
N ARG A 181 -6.64 11.91 -15.28
CA ARG A 181 -5.75 13.00 -15.67
C ARG A 181 -4.51 12.94 -14.79
N THR A 182 -3.36 13.25 -15.36
CA THR A 182 -2.08 13.22 -14.65
C THR A 182 -2.06 14.33 -13.59
N LEU A 183 -1.83 13.92 -12.34
CA LEU A 183 -1.75 14.80 -11.16
C LEU A 183 -0.34 15.39 -11.03
N SER A 184 -0.23 16.65 -10.59
CA SER A 184 0.99 17.19 -10.01
C SER A 184 0.68 17.81 -8.65
N ALA A 185 1.60 17.76 -7.69
CA ALA A 185 1.43 18.48 -6.44
C ALA A 185 2.70 19.17 -6.02
N ASN A 186 2.49 20.26 -5.29
CA ASN A 186 3.53 20.95 -4.56
C ASN A 186 3.34 20.63 -3.07
N THR A 187 4.34 20.00 -2.46
CA THR A 187 4.44 19.92 -1.00
C THR A 187 4.72 21.31 -0.42
N PRO A 188 4.07 21.70 0.69
CA PRO A 188 4.41 22.95 1.38
C PRO A 188 5.91 22.94 1.78
N PRO A 189 6.59 24.09 1.76
CA PRO A 189 7.96 24.18 2.27
C PRO A 189 8.00 23.73 3.73
N GLN A 190 8.91 22.83 4.07
CA GLN A 190 9.16 22.45 5.45
C GLN A 190 9.78 23.65 6.17
N ILE A 191 9.09 24.14 7.20
CA ILE A 191 9.53 25.24 8.08
C ILE A 191 10.56 24.70 9.06
#